data_AF-A0A963MWR0-F1
#
_entry.id   AF-A0A963MWR0-F1
#
_cell.length_a   1.000
_cell.length_b   1.000
_cell.length_c   1.000
_cell.angle_alpha   90.00
_cell.angle_beta   90.00
_cell.angle_gamma   90.00
#
_symmetry.space_group_name_H-M   'P 1'
#
loop_
_entity.id
_entity.type
_entity.pdbx_description
1 polymer ?
#
loop_
_entity_poly.entity_id
_entity_poly.type
_entity_poly.pdbx_seq_one_letter_code
_entity_poly.pdbx_strand_id
1 'polypeptide(L)'
;WNLHALGHALMPLIGDADALETAIDTAFVDTYNREFLARLGAKLGLADTRDGDEELIGQLYGLLHAHHTDYTLFFRALGELPAVAGTPAQDAPVRDLVTDRAACDTWLTRWRARLAQTPRADAERRAAMQAVNPKYVLRNWVAETAIRAAQAGDFAPLLRIHACLQRPFDEQPEYAEFAAPPPDWAQALSVSCSS
;
A
#
# COMPACT_ATOMS: atom_id res chain seq x y z
N TRP A 1 -9.74 -10.72 -18.01
CA TRP A 1 -11.12 -10.58 -18.55
C TRP A 1 -11.31 -9.32 -19.39
N ASN A 2 -11.20 -8.09 -18.85
CA ASN A 2 -11.38 -6.85 -19.65
C ASN A 2 -10.50 -6.80 -20.92
N LEU A 3 -9.24 -7.22 -20.81
CA LEU A 3 -8.31 -7.28 -21.95
C LEU A 3 -8.75 -8.28 -23.01
N HIS A 4 -9.35 -9.40 -22.62
CA HIS A 4 -9.95 -10.38 -23.55
C HIS A 4 -11.12 -9.76 -24.30
N ALA A 5 -12.02 -9.06 -23.60
CA ALA A 5 -13.15 -8.37 -24.24
C ALA A 5 -12.68 -7.33 -25.27
N LEU A 6 -11.66 -6.53 -24.93
CA LEU A 6 -11.04 -5.58 -25.86
C LEU A 6 -10.37 -6.29 -27.04
N GLY A 7 -9.59 -7.33 -26.75
CA GLY A 7 -8.88 -8.12 -27.76
C GLY A 7 -9.82 -8.74 -28.79
N HIS A 8 -10.91 -9.36 -28.35
CA HIS A 8 -11.93 -9.92 -29.24
C HIS A 8 -12.59 -8.84 -30.12
N ALA A 9 -12.85 -7.64 -29.58
CA ALA A 9 -13.39 -6.53 -30.38
C ALA A 9 -12.40 -6.06 -31.48
N LEU A 10 -11.10 -6.24 -31.26
CA LEU A 10 -10.04 -5.90 -32.21
C LEU A 10 -9.63 -7.07 -33.12
N MET A 11 -10.25 -8.25 -32.98
CA MET A 11 -9.90 -9.46 -33.72
C MET A 11 -9.88 -9.29 -35.25
N PRO A 12 -10.80 -8.55 -35.89
CA PRO A 12 -10.74 -8.32 -37.34
C PRO A 12 -9.47 -7.58 -37.80
N LEU A 13 -8.80 -6.85 -36.92
CA LEU A 13 -7.54 -6.15 -37.19
C LEU A 13 -6.32 -6.99 -36.80
N ILE A 14 -6.42 -7.75 -35.70
CA ILE A 14 -5.33 -8.62 -35.21
C ILE A 14 -5.15 -9.83 -36.12
N GLY A 15 -6.24 -10.47 -36.54
CA GLY A 15 -6.25 -11.59 -37.46
C GLY A 15 -5.68 -12.90 -36.90
N ASP A 16 -5.29 -12.93 -35.62
CA ASP A 16 -4.60 -14.04 -34.97
C ASP A 16 -5.07 -14.17 -33.52
N ALA A 17 -5.87 -15.20 -33.25
CA ALA A 17 -6.40 -15.48 -31.91
C ALA A 17 -5.32 -16.00 -30.96
N ASP A 18 -4.39 -16.82 -31.45
CA ASP A 18 -3.33 -17.43 -30.63
C ASP A 18 -2.35 -16.34 -30.17
N ALA A 19 -2.05 -15.37 -31.04
CA ALA A 19 -1.24 -14.21 -30.67
C ALA A 19 -1.93 -13.34 -29.60
N LEU A 20 -3.25 -13.17 -29.69
CA LEU A 20 -4.03 -12.44 -28.67
C LEU A 20 -3.99 -13.16 -27.32
N GLU A 21 -4.26 -14.47 -27.31
CA GLU A 21 -4.23 -15.28 -26.09
C GLU A 21 -2.83 -15.26 -25.46
N THR A 22 -1.78 -15.43 -26.27
CA THR A 22 -0.38 -15.35 -25.80
C THR A 22 -0.08 -13.99 -25.16
N ALA A 23 -0.55 -12.90 -25.77
CA ALA A 23 -0.33 -11.55 -25.23
C ALA A 23 -1.02 -11.33 -23.87
N ILE A 24 -2.24 -11.87 -23.69
CA ILE A 24 -3.02 -11.65 -22.47
C ILE A 24 -2.66 -12.66 -21.37
N ASP A 25 -2.61 -13.95 -21.70
CA ASP A 25 -2.51 -15.00 -20.69
C ASP A 25 -1.05 -15.31 -20.32
N THR A 26 -0.09 -14.89 -21.14
CA THR A 26 1.34 -14.99 -20.81
C THR A 26 1.94 -13.62 -20.57
N ALA A 27 2.05 -12.77 -21.60
CA ALA A 27 2.86 -11.55 -21.50
C ALA A 27 2.33 -10.52 -20.49
N PHE A 28 1.00 -10.34 -20.43
CA PHE A 28 0.38 -9.50 -19.41
C PHE A 28 0.52 -10.09 -18.00
N VAL A 29 0.29 -11.39 -17.82
CA VAL A 29 0.41 -12.05 -16.50
C VAL A 29 1.84 -11.93 -15.97
N ASP A 30 2.84 -12.22 -16.80
CA ASP A 30 4.26 -12.10 -16.43
C ASP A 30 4.64 -10.65 -16.09
N THR A 31 4.15 -9.70 -16.89
CA THR A 31 4.39 -8.27 -16.65
C THR A 31 3.72 -7.79 -15.37
N TYR A 32 2.47 -8.18 -15.15
CA TYR A 32 1.74 -7.86 -13.93
C TYR A 32 2.45 -8.41 -12.70
N ASN A 33 2.80 -9.69 -12.68
CA ASN A 33 3.45 -10.33 -11.53
C ASN A 33 4.81 -9.70 -11.23
N ARG A 34 5.63 -9.46 -12.26
CA ARG A 34 6.93 -8.80 -12.11
C ARG A 34 6.78 -7.40 -11.51
N GLU A 35 5.91 -6.57 -12.08
CA GLU A 35 5.70 -5.20 -11.59
C GLU A 35 5.08 -5.21 -10.19
N PHE A 36 4.10 -6.09 -9.94
CA PHE A 36 3.47 -6.23 -8.63
C PHE A 36 4.49 -6.55 -7.54
N LEU A 37 5.32 -7.58 -7.74
CA LEU A 37 6.37 -7.97 -6.80
C LEU A 37 7.39 -6.84 -6.62
N ALA A 38 7.83 -6.19 -7.70
CA ALA A 38 8.77 -5.08 -7.63
C ALA A 38 8.21 -3.89 -6.82
N ARG A 39 6.94 -3.53 -7.04
CA ARG A 39 6.28 -2.43 -6.32
C ARG A 39 6.09 -2.76 -4.85
N LEU A 40 5.64 -3.97 -4.51
CA LEU A 40 5.52 -4.38 -3.11
C LEU A 40 6.87 -4.52 -2.42
N GLY A 41 7.87 -5.07 -3.10
CA GLY A 41 9.25 -5.11 -2.63
C GLY A 41 9.77 -3.70 -2.29
N ALA A 42 9.51 -2.71 -3.14
CA ALA A 42 9.85 -1.31 -2.87
C ALA A 42 9.14 -0.77 -1.61
N LYS A 43 7.85 -1.10 -1.42
CA LYS A 43 7.11 -0.73 -0.19
C LYS A 43 7.69 -1.36 1.08
N LEU A 44 8.34 -2.52 0.95
CA LEU A 44 9.05 -3.23 2.02
C LEU A 44 10.52 -2.79 2.17
N GLY A 45 11.01 -1.90 1.31
CA GLY A 45 12.40 -1.44 1.32
C GLY A 45 13.41 -2.45 0.75
N LEU A 46 12.94 -3.45 -0.01
CA LEU A 46 13.81 -4.41 -0.69
C LEU A 46 14.52 -3.75 -1.88
N ALA A 47 15.79 -4.07 -2.08
CA ALA A 47 16.61 -3.48 -3.13
C ALA A 47 16.41 -4.13 -4.51
N ASP A 48 16.07 -5.40 -4.50
CA ASP A 48 15.86 -6.27 -5.66
C ASP A 48 14.71 -7.24 -5.38
N THR A 49 14.20 -7.89 -6.42
CA THR A 49 13.25 -9.01 -6.30
C THR A 49 14.03 -10.32 -6.29
N ARG A 50 13.66 -11.24 -5.40
CA ARG A 50 14.28 -12.57 -5.24
C ARG A 50 13.24 -13.65 -4.99
N ASP A 51 13.69 -14.90 -5.15
CA ASP A 51 12.92 -16.07 -4.75
C ASP A 51 12.55 -15.99 -3.26
N GLY A 52 11.28 -16.29 -2.97
CA GLY A 52 10.71 -16.18 -1.62
C GLY A 52 10.08 -14.82 -1.29
N ASP A 53 10.27 -13.78 -2.11
CA ASP A 53 9.63 -12.47 -1.87
C ASP A 53 8.10 -12.56 -2.00
N GLU A 54 7.59 -13.38 -2.91
CA GLU A 54 6.16 -13.67 -3.04
C GLU A 54 5.58 -14.28 -1.76
N GLU A 55 6.30 -15.22 -1.15
CA GLU A 55 5.87 -15.85 0.11
C GLU A 55 5.88 -14.84 1.26
N LEU A 56 6.92 -14.02 1.38
CA LEU A 56 7.03 -12.96 2.38
C LEU A 56 5.87 -11.95 2.28
N ILE A 57 5.51 -11.57 1.05
CA ILE A 57 4.39 -10.68 0.73
C ILE A 57 3.06 -11.37 1.06
N GLY A 58 2.88 -12.64 0.68
CA GLY A 58 1.68 -13.41 0.98
C GLY A 58 1.44 -13.53 2.49
N GLN A 59 2.48 -13.78 3.26
CA GLN A 59 2.44 -13.82 4.73
C GLN A 59 2.08 -12.46 5.32
N LEU A 60 2.60 -11.37 4.76
CA LEU A 60 2.21 -10.02 5.17
C LEU A 60 0.70 -9.81 4.96
N TYR A 61 0.17 -10.14 3.78
CA TYR A 61 -1.26 -9.99 3.52
C TYR A 61 -2.12 -10.87 4.41
N GLY A 62 -1.69 -12.10 4.70
CA GLY A 62 -2.35 -12.94 5.70
C GLY A 62 -2.41 -12.25 7.07
N LEU A 63 -1.30 -11.66 7.51
CA LEU A 63 -1.23 -10.93 8.79
C LEU A 63 -2.15 -9.70 8.80
N LEU A 64 -2.04 -8.83 7.79
CA LEU A 64 -2.86 -7.60 7.73
C LEU A 64 -4.35 -7.92 7.63
N HIS A 65 -4.71 -8.97 6.89
CA HIS A 65 -6.09 -9.42 6.76
C HIS A 65 -6.64 -9.96 8.08
N ALA A 66 -5.90 -10.87 8.75
CA ALA A 66 -6.33 -11.51 9.99
C ALA A 66 -6.54 -10.52 11.14
N HIS A 67 -5.82 -9.39 11.14
CA HIS A 67 -5.87 -8.39 12.20
C HIS A 67 -6.55 -7.08 11.80
N HIS A 68 -7.15 -7.01 10.61
CA HIS A 68 -7.77 -5.80 10.07
C HIS A 68 -6.86 -4.56 10.16
N THR A 69 -5.55 -4.77 9.96
CA THR A 69 -4.55 -3.73 10.12
C THR A 69 -4.65 -2.71 8.99
N ASP A 70 -4.53 -1.43 9.33
CA ASP A 70 -4.55 -0.36 8.35
C ASP A 70 -3.35 -0.47 7.39
N TYR A 71 -3.64 -0.71 6.11
CA TYR A 71 -2.63 -0.93 5.08
C TYR A 71 -1.65 0.25 4.95
N THR A 72 -2.17 1.48 4.90
CA THR A 72 -1.35 2.67 4.65
C THR A 72 -0.46 2.96 5.86
N LEU A 73 -1.03 2.92 7.07
CA LEU A 73 -0.29 3.14 8.30
C LEU A 73 0.77 2.07 8.54
N PHE A 74 0.48 0.81 8.25
CA PHE A 74 1.45 -0.28 8.41
C PHE A 74 2.70 -0.03 7.55
N PHE A 75 2.53 0.20 6.24
CA PHE A 75 3.66 0.44 5.35
C PHE A 75 4.41 1.74 5.68
N ARG A 76 3.71 2.78 6.12
CA ARG A 76 4.35 4.02 6.55
C ARG A 76 5.16 3.83 7.83
N ALA A 77 4.62 3.13 8.83
CA ALA A 77 5.31 2.82 10.09
C ALA A 77 6.51 1.89 9.86
N LEU A 78 6.37 0.86 9.01
CA LEU A 78 7.45 -0.07 8.67
C LEU A 78 8.69 0.65 8.12
N GLY A 79 8.51 1.75 7.39
CA GLY A 79 9.61 2.56 6.86
C GLY A 79 10.52 3.17 7.91
N GLU A 80 10.02 3.36 9.14
CA GLU A 80 10.79 3.91 10.26
C GLU A 80 11.59 2.83 11.02
N LEU A 81 11.31 1.54 10.80
CA LEU A 81 11.97 0.46 11.52
C LEU A 81 13.39 0.23 10.99
N PRO A 82 14.38 -0.06 11.86
CA PRO A 82 15.74 -0.40 11.45
C PRO A 82 15.82 -1.80 10.82
N ALA A 83 16.78 -2.00 9.91
CA ALA A 83 17.02 -3.31 9.28
C ALA A 83 17.51 -4.36 10.27
N VAL A 84 18.23 -3.92 11.30
CA VAL A 84 18.70 -4.78 12.38
C VAL A 84 17.81 -4.53 13.59
N ALA A 85 17.28 -5.61 14.17
CA ALA A 85 16.48 -5.51 15.37
C ALA A 85 17.32 -4.94 16.51
N GLY A 86 16.78 -3.94 17.21
CA GLY A 86 17.37 -3.44 18.45
C GLY A 86 16.46 -3.80 19.62
N THR A 87 15.89 -2.80 20.27
CA THR A 87 14.98 -3.02 21.40
C THR A 87 13.55 -3.31 20.92
N PRO A 88 12.75 -4.10 21.67
CA PRO A 88 11.34 -4.32 21.36
C PRO A 88 10.52 -3.02 21.22
N ALA A 89 10.93 -1.94 21.88
CA ALA A 89 10.28 -0.63 21.81
C ALA A 89 10.43 0.05 20.45
N GLN A 90 11.47 -0.26 19.67
CA GLN A 90 11.65 0.29 18.32
C GLN A 90 10.61 -0.26 17.32
N ASP A 91 10.06 -1.43 17.60
CA ASP A 91 9.06 -2.07 16.75
C ASP A 91 7.62 -1.69 17.13
N ALA A 92 7.43 -0.94 18.22
CA ALA A 92 6.12 -0.52 18.71
C ALA A 92 5.23 0.14 17.62
N PRO A 93 5.74 1.04 16.75
CA PRO A 93 4.91 1.67 15.70
C PRO A 93 4.23 0.68 14.74
N VAL A 94 4.82 -0.50 14.54
CA VAL A 94 4.24 -1.56 13.70
C VAL A 94 3.50 -2.58 14.56
N ARG A 95 4.07 -2.99 15.70
CA ARG A 95 3.50 -3.99 16.60
C ARG A 95 2.19 -3.54 17.22
N ASP A 96 1.99 -2.25 17.46
CA ASP A 96 0.75 -1.70 18.02
C ASP A 96 -0.39 -1.65 17.00
N LEU A 97 -0.09 -1.80 15.70
CA LEU A 97 -1.08 -1.86 14.62
C LEU A 97 -1.63 -3.29 14.39
N VAL A 98 -1.04 -4.29 15.03
CA VAL A 98 -1.35 -5.71 14.83
C VAL A 98 -1.72 -6.34 16.17
N THR A 99 -2.94 -6.91 16.25
CA THR A 99 -3.44 -7.49 17.51
C THR A 99 -2.59 -8.66 18.00
N ASP A 100 -2.17 -9.56 17.10
CA ASP A 100 -1.23 -10.64 17.43
C ASP A 100 0.23 -10.16 17.25
N ARG A 101 0.80 -9.70 18.36
CA ARG A 101 2.19 -9.24 18.41
C ARG A 101 3.19 -10.34 18.09
N ALA A 102 2.91 -11.60 18.44
CA ALA A 102 3.83 -12.71 18.19
C ALA A 102 3.89 -13.07 16.70
N ALA A 103 2.74 -13.05 16.01
CA ALA A 103 2.68 -13.19 14.57
C ALA A 103 3.41 -12.04 13.86
N CYS A 104 3.23 -10.80 14.34
CA CYS A 104 3.95 -9.63 13.85
C CYS A 104 5.47 -9.78 14.02
N ASP A 105 5.95 -10.18 15.20
CA ASP A 105 7.38 -10.38 15.49
C ASP A 105 8.00 -11.47 14.59
N THR A 106 7.25 -12.54 14.34
CA THR A 106 7.66 -13.61 13.42
C THR A 106 7.85 -13.08 12.00
N TRP A 107 6.91 -12.28 11.51
CA TRP A 107 7.00 -11.69 10.18
C TRP A 107 8.13 -10.65 10.09
N LEU A 108 8.29 -9.77 11.10
CA LEU A 108 9.38 -8.79 11.15
C LEU A 108 10.76 -9.46 11.14
N THR A 109 10.90 -10.60 11.80
CA THR A 109 12.14 -11.40 11.78
C THR A 109 12.46 -11.86 10.35
N ARG A 110 11.47 -12.35 9.60
CA ARG A 110 11.64 -12.78 8.20
C ARG A 110 11.95 -11.60 7.28
N TRP A 111 11.24 -10.49 7.44
CA TRP A 111 11.50 -9.26 6.68
C TRP A 111 12.93 -8.75 6.89
N ARG A 112 13.43 -8.71 8.13
CA ARG A 112 14.82 -8.33 8.43
C ARG A 112 15.83 -9.32 7.88
N ALA A 113 15.55 -10.61 7.98
CA ALA A 113 16.38 -11.64 7.36
C ALA A 113 16.48 -11.44 5.84
N ARG A 114 15.39 -11.03 5.18
CA ARG A 114 15.39 -10.69 3.76
C ARG A 114 16.17 -9.40 3.45
N LEU A 115 16.03 -8.36 4.27
CA LEU A 115 16.82 -7.13 4.14
C LEU A 115 18.33 -7.38 4.27
N ALA A 116 18.73 -8.29 5.17
CA ALA A 116 20.14 -8.61 5.40
C ALA A 116 20.83 -9.21 4.16
N GLN A 117 20.08 -9.78 3.21
CA GLN A 117 20.62 -10.33 1.97
C GLN A 117 20.92 -9.25 0.90
N THR A 118 20.40 -8.04 1.09
CA THR A 118 20.69 -6.84 0.30
C THR A 118 20.88 -5.64 1.23
N PRO A 119 22.01 -5.58 1.95
CA PRO A 119 22.23 -4.52 2.93
C PRO A 119 22.13 -3.13 2.28
N ARG A 120 21.35 -2.26 2.90
CA ARG A 120 21.20 -0.85 2.57
C ARG A 120 21.19 -0.05 3.86
N ALA A 121 21.80 1.14 3.85
CA ALA A 121 21.76 2.03 5.01
C ALA A 121 20.30 2.36 5.39
N ASP A 122 19.99 2.39 6.68
CA ASP A 122 18.63 2.66 7.17
C ASP A 122 18.08 3.99 6.64
N ALA A 123 18.92 5.03 6.57
CA ALA A 123 18.53 6.34 6.04
C ALA A 123 18.09 6.27 4.56
N GLU A 124 18.83 5.52 3.73
CA GLU A 124 18.52 5.33 2.32
C GLU A 124 17.28 4.46 2.12
N ARG A 125 17.16 3.36 2.88
CA ARG A 125 15.96 2.50 2.83
C ARG A 125 14.72 3.28 3.24
N ARG A 126 14.79 4.03 4.34
CA ARG A 126 13.69 4.86 4.82
C ARG A 126 13.24 5.87 3.77
N ALA A 127 14.19 6.62 3.18
CA ALA A 127 13.86 7.58 2.13
C ALA A 127 13.18 6.89 0.91
N ALA A 128 13.69 5.74 0.48
CA ALA A 128 13.10 4.96 -0.60
C ALA A 128 11.68 4.47 -0.28
N MET A 129 11.45 3.98 0.95
CA MET A 129 10.13 3.52 1.39
C MET A 129 9.15 4.69 1.53
N GLN A 130 9.56 5.82 2.12
CA GLN A 130 8.71 7.00 2.27
C GLN A 130 8.27 7.58 0.92
N ALA A 131 9.10 7.46 -0.12
CA ALA A 131 8.76 7.91 -1.48
C ALA A 131 7.68 7.07 -2.17
N VAL A 132 7.41 5.83 -1.71
CA VAL A 132 6.41 4.91 -2.31
C VAL A 132 5.29 4.52 -1.35
N ASN A 133 5.45 4.78 -0.05
CA ASN A 133 4.46 4.55 1.00
C ASN A 133 3.82 5.90 1.37
N PRO A 134 2.62 6.21 0.86
CA PRO A 134 1.98 7.48 1.14
C PRO A 134 1.66 7.59 2.63
N LYS A 135 1.79 8.80 3.16
CA LYS A 135 1.29 9.16 4.49
C LYS A 135 -0.20 9.51 4.46
N TYR A 136 -0.66 10.10 3.35
CA TYR A 136 -2.03 10.55 3.17
C TYR A 136 -2.69 9.81 2.00
N VAL A 137 -3.89 9.30 2.24
CA VAL A 137 -4.74 8.68 1.21
C VAL A 137 -6.15 9.24 1.35
N LEU A 138 -6.90 9.30 0.25
CA LEU A 138 -8.30 9.74 0.26
C LEU A 138 -9.18 8.64 0.89
N ARG A 139 -9.16 8.56 2.22
CA ARG A 139 -10.02 7.66 2.98
C ARG A 139 -11.48 8.11 2.84
N ASN A 140 -12.40 7.16 2.89
CA ASN A 140 -13.84 7.45 2.78
C ASN A 140 -14.31 8.54 3.77
N TRP A 141 -13.85 8.50 5.01
CA TRP A 141 -14.24 9.50 6.02
C TRP A 141 -13.68 10.89 5.75
N VAL A 142 -12.50 10.98 5.12
CA VAL A 142 -11.89 12.24 4.70
C VAL A 142 -12.73 12.83 3.56
N ALA A 143 -13.10 12.01 2.57
CA ALA A 143 -14.00 12.41 1.49
C ALA A 143 -15.37 12.86 2.03
N GLU A 144 -15.96 12.10 2.95
CA GLU A 144 -17.26 12.40 3.55
C GLU A 144 -17.26 13.74 4.32
N THR A 145 -16.14 14.04 4.99
CA THR A 145 -15.95 15.33 5.67
C THR A 145 -16.03 16.49 4.68
N ALA A 146 -15.40 16.36 3.50
CA ALA A 146 -15.50 17.35 2.43
C ALA A 146 -16.92 17.45 1.86
N ILE A 147 -17.59 16.32 1.62
CA ILE A 147 -18.94 16.26 1.05
C ILE A 147 -19.94 16.99 1.96
N ARG A 148 -19.93 16.69 3.25
CA ARG A 148 -20.86 17.30 4.23
C ARG A 148 -20.66 18.81 4.34
N ALA A 149 -19.41 19.27 4.36
CA ALA A 149 -19.10 20.70 4.40
C ALA A 149 -19.58 21.41 3.11
N ALA A 150 -19.31 20.81 1.94
CA ALA A 150 -19.70 21.37 0.65
C ALA A 150 -21.23 21.47 0.51
N GLN A 151 -21.98 20.49 1.01
CA GLN A 151 -23.45 20.53 1.06
C GLN A 151 -23.99 21.69 1.92
N ALA A 152 -23.24 22.11 2.95
CA ALA A 152 -23.55 23.27 3.77
C ALA A 152 -23.01 24.60 3.16
N GLY A 153 -22.43 24.55 1.96
CA GLY A 153 -21.84 25.70 1.27
C GLY A 153 -20.39 26.02 1.65
N ASP A 154 -19.75 25.21 2.49
CA ASP A 154 -18.34 25.37 2.88
C ASP A 154 -17.42 24.45 2.07
N PHE A 155 -16.64 25.03 1.15
CA PHE A 155 -15.68 24.31 0.32
C PHE A 155 -14.25 24.30 0.91
N ALA A 156 -14.00 24.93 2.07
CA ALA A 156 -12.67 24.99 2.64
C ALA A 156 -12.07 23.60 2.97
N PRO A 157 -12.83 22.62 3.51
CA PRO A 157 -12.30 21.28 3.75
C PRO A 157 -11.88 20.56 2.46
N LEU A 158 -12.65 20.71 1.38
CA LEU A 158 -12.31 20.15 0.07
C LEU A 158 -10.96 20.69 -0.44
N LEU A 159 -10.77 22.01 -0.38
CA LEU A 159 -9.53 22.65 -0.83
C LEU A 159 -8.33 22.22 0.02
N ARG A 160 -8.51 22.07 1.34
CA ARG A 160 -7.47 21.57 2.26
C ARG A 160 -7.09 20.12 1.96
N ILE A 161 -8.07 19.25 1.76
CA ILE A 161 -7.83 17.83 1.43
C ILE A 161 -7.13 17.71 0.08
N HIS A 162 -7.59 18.47 -0.93
CA HIS A 162 -6.94 18.50 -2.23
C HIS A 162 -5.47 18.94 -2.13
N ALA A 163 -5.18 20.02 -1.40
CA ALA A 163 -3.80 20.49 -1.19
C ALA A 163 -2.92 19.44 -0.50
N CYS A 164 -3.42 18.74 0.52
CA CYS A 164 -2.71 17.66 1.18
C CYS A 164 -2.37 16.51 0.21
N LEU A 165 -3.35 16.08 -0.60
CA LEU A 165 -3.22 14.96 -1.53
C LEU A 165 -2.35 15.25 -2.76
N GLN A 166 -1.93 16.51 -2.99
CA GLN A 166 -0.93 16.83 -3.99
C GLN A 166 0.48 16.35 -3.62
N ARG A 167 0.75 16.12 -2.32
CA ARG A 167 2.04 15.63 -1.80
C ARG A 167 1.84 14.49 -0.80
N PRO A 168 1.22 13.37 -1.21
CA PRO A 168 0.71 12.37 -0.27
C PRO A 168 1.83 11.58 0.44
N PHE A 169 3.07 11.65 -0.06
CA PHE A 169 4.25 10.97 0.48
C PHE A 169 5.05 11.82 1.48
N ASP A 170 4.87 13.15 1.43
CA ASP A 170 5.63 14.11 2.22
C ASP A 170 5.14 14.14 3.67
N GLU A 171 6.01 14.59 4.57
CA GLU A 171 5.61 14.95 5.93
C GLU A 171 4.96 16.33 5.94
N GLN A 172 3.66 16.40 6.26
CA GLN A 172 2.88 17.64 6.30
C GLN A 172 2.18 17.78 7.66
N PRO A 173 2.87 18.27 8.71
CA PRO A 173 2.33 18.36 10.07
C PRO A 173 1.00 19.13 10.17
N GLU A 174 0.77 20.10 9.28
CA GLU A 174 -0.46 20.88 9.16
C GLU A 174 -1.69 20.07 8.69
N TYR A 175 -1.48 18.84 8.22
CA TYR A 175 -2.52 17.91 7.75
C TYR A 175 -2.49 16.59 8.53
N ALA A 176 -1.88 16.55 9.72
CA ALA A 176 -1.74 15.34 10.51
C ALA A 176 -3.08 14.63 10.77
N GLU A 177 -4.19 15.37 10.82
CA GLU A 177 -5.54 14.82 10.96
C GLU A 177 -5.91 13.83 9.84
N PHE A 178 -5.46 14.05 8.61
CA PHE A 178 -5.80 13.19 7.46
C PHE A 178 -4.99 11.89 7.42
N ALA A 179 -3.90 11.80 8.20
CA ALA A 179 -3.15 10.56 8.37
C ALA A 179 -3.73 9.67 9.49
N ALA A 180 -4.65 10.18 10.31
CA ALA A 180 -5.21 9.45 11.44
C ALA A 180 -6.07 8.24 10.99
N PRO A 181 -6.22 7.22 11.85
CA PRO A 181 -7.23 6.18 11.66
C PRO A 181 -8.64 6.80 11.54
N PRO A 182 -9.60 6.08 10.94
CA PRO A 182 -10.98 6.56 10.85
C PRO A 182 -11.55 6.89 12.24
N PRO A 183 -12.23 8.04 12.41
CA PRO A 183 -12.90 8.38 13.65
C PRO A 183 -14.10 7.45 13.91
N ASP A 184 -14.57 7.39 15.15
CA ASP A 184 -15.64 6.45 15.57
C ASP A 184 -16.92 6.56 14.73
N TRP A 185 -17.35 7.79 14.41
CA TRP A 185 -18.54 8.03 13.60
C TRP A 185 -18.41 7.49 12.17
N ALA A 186 -17.18 7.32 11.68
CA ALA A 186 -16.90 6.87 10.32
C ALA A 186 -16.85 5.34 10.19
N GLN A 187 -16.88 4.58 11.30
CA GLN A 187 -16.83 3.12 11.24
C GLN A 187 -18.04 2.50 10.50
N ALA A 188 -19.17 3.21 10.43
CA ALA A 188 -20.38 2.78 9.73
C ALA A 188 -20.48 3.29 8.28
N LEU A 189 -19.48 4.01 7.76
CA LEU A 189 -19.49 4.50 6.38
C LEU A 189 -19.31 3.34 5.40
N SER A 190 -20.42 2.82 4.89
CA SER A 190 -20.44 1.98 3.70
C SER A 190 -20.43 2.86 2.47
N VAL A 191 -19.27 3.00 1.83
CA VAL A 191 -19.19 3.65 0.51
C VAL A 191 -19.24 2.55 -0.53
N SER A 192 -20.45 2.29 -1.02
CA SER A 192 -20.67 1.47 -2.20
C SER A 192 -20.24 2.27 -3.42
N CYS A 193 -19.05 2.01 -3.95
CA CYS A 193 -18.70 2.43 -5.32
C CYS A 193 -19.38 1.48 -6.33
N SER A 194 -20.70 1.42 -6.30
CA SER A 194 -21.51 0.75 -7.32
C SER A 194 -22.84 1.47 -7.46
N SER A 195 -22.85 2.44 -8.35
CA SER A 195 -24.03 2.84 -9.13
C SER A 195 -23.85 2.28 -10.54
#